data_AF-A0A1G4K6H2-F1
#
_entry.id   AF-A0A1G4K6H2-F1
#
_cell.length_a   1.000
_cell.length_b   1.000
_cell.length_c   1.000
_cell.angle_alpha   90.00
_cell.angle_beta   90.00
_cell.angle_gamma   90.00
#
_symmetry.space_group_name_H-M   'P 1'
#
loop_
_entity.id
_entity.type
_entity.pdbx_description
1 polymer ?
#
loop_
_entity_poly.entity_id
_entity_poly.type
_entity_poly.pdbx_seq_one_letter_code
_entity_poly.pdbx_strand_id
1 'polypeptide(L)'
;MGYADGVVKKALKTCSRCRRNKIKCDLHLTRPGPCTACAKRGVECVAEYVVPHKRSHDLMGIIDGVVEIGMITREISSEYSYLVEGCTENVVDSTRHRWLNSVSKVLKVGEEKYVFFTLSDGTLTINNCSLKVEEIELALKEFGQLVGDLLKLYALWEVDQQVVSDTIVGERSNRYCLMTLFENDELPLLLCLLNFYFDIPGLVYCRVFDLILDEFCVMALEDRSAGRCYDRVTLSKFIVGRKGHEGGTHFNGEVFVKKLTLYLFYHVVLYGFDHYMDCFFDRYIRTLEQVRKKINIEKNWEVKWVNFYIKIFDLVGNTVSPVCFDKEEFAFLKVVEYDMELIWGEGNKTDVDLLKACHKNYQDMKSLLKSSCTRVPFLKIFSAQFVALNVILAHNVGGEMLEQLEELTYHGFNVDHEYETRNGDDLFNAGDKNDVLRECQGTVEVLNVVHKKVFLRQVNFEDLDLLQVVVEALSPEGCETLRKRCCCKLIESLFEKVVVEGMKEEVDISVREW
;
A
#
# COMPACT_ATOMS: atom_id res chain seq x y z
N MET A 1 -9.09 -59.93 -38.79
CA MET A 1 -8.10 -59.66 -39.86
C MET A 1 -7.90 -58.16 -39.95
N GLY A 2 -6.81 -57.65 -39.38
CA GLY A 2 -6.54 -56.22 -39.28
C GLY A 2 -5.63 -55.75 -40.41
N TYR A 3 -6.06 -54.70 -41.13
CA TYR A 3 -5.18 -53.91 -41.98
C TYR A 3 -4.42 -52.93 -41.11
N ALA A 4 -3.12 -53.17 -40.93
CA ALA A 4 -2.19 -52.22 -40.33
C ALA A 4 -1.82 -51.19 -41.41
N ASP A 5 -2.47 -50.03 -41.36
CA ASP A 5 -2.12 -48.89 -42.20
C ASP A 5 -0.84 -48.24 -41.66
N GLY A 6 0.28 -48.52 -42.32
CA GLY A 6 1.62 -48.09 -41.90
C GLY A 6 1.83 -46.60 -42.15
N VAL A 7 1.42 -45.76 -41.20
CA VAL A 7 1.74 -44.31 -41.23
C VAL A 7 3.26 -44.14 -41.17
N VAL A 8 3.87 -43.81 -42.31
CA VAL A 8 5.31 -43.54 -42.43
C VAL A 8 5.68 -42.34 -41.55
N LYS A 9 6.31 -42.61 -40.40
CA LYS A 9 6.74 -41.56 -39.46
C LYS A 9 7.75 -40.64 -40.13
N LYS A 10 7.39 -39.36 -40.30
CA LYS A 10 8.27 -38.36 -40.92
C LYS A 10 9.35 -37.93 -39.93
N ALA A 11 10.60 -38.26 -40.24
CA ALA A 11 11.75 -37.89 -39.43
C ALA A 11 12.08 -36.39 -39.54
N LEU A 12 12.37 -35.72 -38.42
CA LEU A 12 12.70 -34.29 -38.38
C LEU A 12 13.99 -33.97 -39.14
N LYS A 13 14.16 -32.73 -39.64
CA LYS A 13 15.35 -32.35 -40.42
C LYS A 13 16.65 -32.22 -39.61
N THR A 14 16.54 -32.22 -38.28
CA THR A 14 17.64 -32.00 -37.33
C THR A 14 17.64 -33.08 -36.24
N CYS A 15 18.81 -33.37 -35.67
CA CYS A 15 18.91 -34.31 -34.54
C CYS A 15 18.49 -33.64 -33.22
N SER A 16 18.08 -34.46 -32.25
CA SER A 16 17.64 -34.01 -30.92
C SER A 16 18.68 -33.11 -30.23
N ARG A 17 19.95 -33.52 -30.27
CA ARG A 17 21.06 -32.81 -29.62
C ARG A 17 21.32 -31.42 -30.23
N CYS A 18 21.42 -31.33 -31.55
CA CYS A 18 21.66 -30.03 -32.20
C CYS A 18 20.47 -29.09 -32.01
N ARG A 19 19.24 -29.62 -31.99
CA ARG A 19 18.04 -28.82 -31.71
C ARG A 19 18.04 -28.26 -30.28
N ARG A 20 18.32 -29.09 -29.25
CA ARG A 20 18.40 -28.65 -27.85
C ARG A 20 19.47 -27.58 -27.64
N ASN A 21 20.63 -27.76 -28.27
CA ASN A 21 21.75 -26.82 -28.14
C ASN A 21 21.70 -25.65 -29.14
N LYS A 22 20.64 -25.55 -29.97
CA LYS A 22 20.46 -24.52 -31.00
C LYS A 22 21.65 -24.39 -31.98
N ILE A 23 22.27 -25.52 -32.36
CA ILE A 23 23.42 -25.57 -33.29
C ILE A 23 22.95 -25.99 -34.70
N LYS A 24 23.58 -25.45 -35.75
CA LYS A 24 23.31 -25.82 -37.15
C LYS A 24 23.48 -27.32 -37.35
N CYS A 25 22.46 -27.97 -37.90
CA CYS A 25 22.38 -29.42 -38.05
C CYS A 25 22.04 -29.80 -39.49
N ASP A 26 22.85 -30.67 -40.07
CA ASP A 26 22.75 -31.20 -41.43
C ASP A 26 22.32 -32.68 -41.44
N LEU A 27 21.64 -33.14 -40.39
CA LEU A 27 21.19 -34.53 -40.26
C LEU A 27 20.39 -35.00 -41.49
N HIS A 28 19.49 -34.15 -42.02
CA HIS A 28 18.68 -34.51 -43.19
C HIS A 28 19.49 -34.82 -44.47
N LEU A 29 20.73 -34.32 -44.59
CA LEU A 29 21.62 -34.55 -45.74
C LEU A 29 22.56 -35.73 -45.50
N THR A 30 22.88 -36.01 -44.23
CA THR A 30 23.92 -36.99 -43.83
C THR A 30 23.35 -38.36 -43.49
N ARG A 31 22.02 -38.52 -43.55
CA ARG A 31 21.34 -39.80 -43.33
C ARG A 31 21.84 -40.90 -44.29
N PRO A 32 22.05 -42.13 -43.80
CA PRO A 32 21.70 -42.65 -42.47
C PRO A 32 22.74 -42.36 -41.36
N GLY A 33 23.84 -41.66 -41.67
CA GLY A 33 24.90 -41.33 -40.72
C GLY A 33 24.58 -40.17 -39.75
N PRO A 34 25.47 -39.94 -38.77
CA PRO A 34 25.35 -38.81 -37.85
C PRO A 34 25.57 -37.47 -38.58
N CYS A 35 24.94 -36.41 -38.08
CA CYS A 35 25.21 -35.06 -38.61
C CYS A 35 26.67 -34.65 -38.36
N THR A 36 27.19 -33.73 -39.19
CA THR A 36 28.61 -33.31 -39.14
C THR A 36 29.00 -32.79 -37.74
N ALA A 37 28.10 -32.09 -37.06
CA ALA A 37 28.33 -31.57 -35.72
C ALA A 37 28.43 -32.66 -34.63
N CYS A 38 27.67 -33.76 -34.78
CA CYS A 38 27.73 -34.88 -33.84
C CYS A 38 28.91 -35.81 -34.16
N ALA A 39 29.19 -36.04 -35.44
CA ALA A 39 30.33 -36.84 -35.90
C ALA A 39 31.67 -36.25 -35.41
N LYS A 40 31.89 -34.94 -35.59
CA LYS A 40 33.12 -34.26 -35.14
C LYS A 40 33.34 -34.32 -33.62
N ARG A 41 32.27 -34.47 -32.84
CA ARG A 41 32.32 -34.52 -31.38
C ARG A 41 32.35 -35.95 -30.83
N GLY A 42 32.27 -36.96 -31.69
CA GLY A 42 32.25 -38.37 -31.26
C GLY A 42 31.02 -38.73 -30.43
N VAL A 43 29.87 -38.07 -30.68
CA VAL A 43 28.67 -38.21 -29.87
C VAL A 43 27.51 -38.78 -30.66
N GLU A 44 26.63 -39.51 -29.97
CA GLU A 44 25.47 -40.14 -30.58
C GLU A 44 24.49 -39.11 -31.19
N CYS A 45 24.04 -39.39 -32.41
CA CYS A 45 23.18 -38.52 -33.19
C CYS A 45 21.81 -39.17 -33.41
N VAL A 46 20.82 -38.81 -32.60
CA VAL A 46 19.48 -39.42 -32.64
C VAL A 46 18.53 -38.58 -33.48
N ALA A 47 17.90 -39.21 -34.49
CA ALA A 47 16.82 -38.61 -35.28
C ALA A 47 15.49 -38.71 -34.53
N GLU A 48 14.85 -37.57 -34.25
CA GLU A 48 13.49 -37.56 -33.71
C GLU A 48 12.46 -37.66 -34.84
N TYR A 49 11.38 -38.39 -34.57
CA TYR A 49 10.27 -38.56 -35.50
C TYR A 49 9.07 -37.77 -35.00
N VAL A 50 8.37 -37.09 -35.92
CA VAL A 50 7.13 -36.41 -35.57
C VAL A 50 6.05 -37.45 -35.40
N VAL A 51 5.59 -37.64 -34.15
CA VAL A 51 4.34 -38.35 -33.87
C VAL A 51 3.21 -37.33 -34.11
N PRO A 52 2.24 -37.62 -35.01
CA PRO A 52 1.08 -36.76 -35.16
C PRO A 52 0.37 -36.61 -33.81
N HIS A 53 0.21 -35.38 -33.33
CA HIS A 53 -0.49 -35.11 -32.06
C HIS A 53 -1.94 -35.58 -32.20
N LYS A 54 -2.42 -36.46 -31.32
CA LYS A 54 -3.83 -36.88 -31.26
C LYS A 54 -4.71 -35.74 -30.71
N ARG A 55 -4.80 -34.63 -31.44
CA ARG A 55 -5.56 -33.41 -31.05
C ARG A 55 -7.06 -33.65 -30.86
N SER A 56 -7.62 -34.68 -31.47
CA SER A 56 -9.07 -34.91 -31.45
C SER A 56 -9.59 -35.39 -30.09
N HIS A 57 -8.81 -36.16 -29.33
CA HIS A 57 -9.28 -36.71 -28.06
C HIS A 57 -9.29 -35.66 -26.94
N ASP A 58 -8.28 -34.78 -26.92
CA ASP A 58 -8.20 -33.67 -25.98
C ASP A 58 -9.29 -32.62 -26.28
N LEU A 59 -9.61 -32.39 -27.55
CA LEU A 59 -10.69 -31.47 -27.93
C LEU A 59 -12.06 -31.97 -27.47
N MET A 60 -12.32 -33.28 -27.60
CA MET A 60 -13.59 -33.87 -27.15
C MET A 60 -13.71 -33.79 -25.62
N GLY A 61 -12.64 -34.05 -24.88
CA GLY A 61 -12.64 -33.87 -23.41
C GLY A 61 -12.92 -32.43 -22.97
N ILE A 62 -12.43 -31.43 -23.71
CA ILE A 62 -12.75 -30.02 -23.45
C ILE A 62 -14.22 -29.73 -23.75
N ILE A 63 -14.75 -30.24 -24.86
CA ILE A 63 -16.17 -30.06 -25.22
C ILE A 63 -17.07 -30.68 -24.15
N ASP A 64 -16.76 -31.89 -23.70
CA ASP A 64 -17.52 -32.59 -22.66
C ASP A 64 -17.47 -31.80 -21.33
N GLY A 65 -16.31 -31.27 -20.95
CA GLY A 65 -16.18 -30.43 -19.76
C GLY A 65 -16.96 -29.11 -19.85
N VAL A 66 -17.05 -28.49 -21.03
CA VAL A 66 -17.88 -27.29 -21.23
C VAL A 66 -19.37 -27.60 -21.12
N VAL A 67 -19.80 -28.77 -21.61
CA VAL A 67 -21.19 -29.22 -21.48
C VAL A 67 -21.54 -29.47 -20.02
N GLU A 68 -20.66 -30.13 -19.26
CA GLU A 68 -20.85 -30.40 -17.83
C GLU A 68 -20.96 -29.10 -17.01
N ILE A 69 -20.06 -28.14 -17.21
CA ILE A 69 -20.13 -26.82 -16.58
C ILE A 69 -21.43 -26.10 -16.96
N GLY A 70 -21.86 -26.22 -18.22
CA GLY A 70 -23.12 -25.65 -18.69
C GLY A 70 -24.37 -26.28 -18.06
N MET A 71 -24.28 -27.54 -17.61
CA MET A 71 -25.35 -28.19 -16.84
C MET A 71 -25.36 -27.70 -15.40
N ILE A 72 -24.22 -27.70 -14.71
CA ILE A 72 -24.09 -27.21 -13.33
C ILE A 72 -24.54 -25.75 -13.21
N THR A 73 -24.15 -24.90 -14.17
CA THR A 73 -24.55 -23.49 -14.19
C THR A 73 -26.06 -23.32 -14.34
N ARG A 74 -26.71 -24.17 -15.15
CA ARG A 74 -28.17 -24.16 -15.32
C ARG A 74 -28.88 -24.63 -14.06
N GLU A 75 -28.35 -25.65 -13.39
CA GLU A 75 -28.88 -26.15 -12.12
C GLU A 75 -28.81 -25.07 -11.03
N ILE A 76 -27.64 -24.47 -10.82
CA ILE A 76 -27.47 -23.35 -9.89
C ILE A 76 -28.38 -22.17 -10.25
N SER A 77 -28.47 -21.82 -11.54
CA SER A 77 -29.36 -20.74 -11.99
C SER A 77 -30.84 -21.05 -11.72
N SER A 78 -31.24 -22.31 -11.81
CA SER A 78 -32.61 -22.74 -11.51
C SER A 78 -32.91 -22.71 -10.01
N GLU A 79 -31.96 -23.10 -9.16
CA GLU A 79 -32.07 -22.96 -7.71
C GLU A 79 -32.17 -21.48 -7.30
N TYR A 80 -31.36 -20.60 -7.90
CA TYR A 80 -31.45 -19.15 -7.68
C TYR A 80 -32.80 -18.58 -8.13
N SER A 81 -33.33 -19.03 -9.27
CA SER A 81 -34.64 -18.58 -9.76
C SER A 81 -35.74 -19.00 -8.79
N TYR A 82 -35.70 -20.23 -8.28
CA TYR A 82 -36.63 -20.73 -7.26
C TYR A 82 -36.54 -19.94 -5.95
N LEU A 83 -35.32 -19.60 -5.50
CA LEU A 83 -35.11 -18.76 -4.31
C LEU A 83 -35.64 -17.34 -4.52
N VAL A 84 -35.45 -16.76 -5.71
CA VAL A 84 -35.99 -15.43 -6.04
C VAL A 84 -37.51 -15.48 -6.07
N GLU A 85 -38.12 -16.49 -6.69
CA GLU A 85 -39.59 -16.66 -6.73
C GLU A 85 -40.16 -16.80 -5.31
N GLY A 86 -39.56 -17.64 -4.46
CA GLY A 86 -39.96 -17.79 -3.05
C GLY A 86 -39.73 -16.53 -2.19
N CYS A 87 -38.76 -15.69 -2.54
CA CYS A 87 -38.58 -14.38 -1.91
C CYS A 87 -39.61 -13.35 -2.39
N THR A 88 -40.00 -13.39 -3.68
CA THR A 88 -40.98 -12.45 -4.25
C THR A 88 -42.42 -12.66 -3.78
N GLU A 89 -42.79 -13.87 -3.38
CA GLU A 89 -44.13 -14.13 -2.81
C GLU A 89 -44.35 -13.51 -1.42
N ASN A 90 -43.27 -13.10 -0.73
CA ASN A 90 -43.33 -12.50 0.60
C ASN A 90 -43.09 -10.98 0.64
N VAL A 91 -42.82 -10.33 -0.50
CA VAL A 91 -42.57 -8.88 -0.56
C VAL A 91 -43.75 -8.20 -1.25
N VAL A 92 -44.76 -7.84 -0.45
CA VAL A 92 -45.83 -6.95 -0.86
C VAL A 92 -45.25 -5.56 -1.12
N ASP A 93 -45.26 -5.20 -2.40
CA ASP A 93 -45.46 -3.87 -2.97
C ASP A 93 -44.85 -2.67 -2.21
N SER A 94 -43.62 -2.33 -2.57
CA SER A 94 -43.16 -0.95 -2.46
C SER A 94 -42.19 -0.61 -3.60
N THR A 95 -42.72 0.12 -4.58
CA THR A 95 -42.03 1.10 -5.43
C THR A 95 -40.84 0.61 -6.26
N ARG A 96 -41.14 0.37 -7.54
CA ARG A 96 -40.19 0.32 -8.66
C ARG A 96 -39.46 1.65 -8.82
N HIS A 97 -38.40 1.86 -8.03
CA HIS A 97 -37.34 2.81 -8.35
C HIS A 97 -36.18 2.08 -9.02
N ARG A 98 -35.65 2.74 -10.05
CA ARG A 98 -34.88 2.16 -11.15
C ARG A 98 -33.38 2.18 -10.84
N TRP A 99 -32.95 1.42 -9.83
CA TRP A 99 -31.56 0.97 -9.61
C TRP A 99 -31.59 -0.38 -8.86
N LEU A 100 -32.02 -1.45 -9.54
CA LEU A 100 -32.26 -2.79 -8.95
C LEU A 100 -31.07 -3.77 -9.08
N ASN A 101 -29.85 -3.27 -9.27
CA ASN A 101 -28.67 -4.12 -9.42
C ASN A 101 -27.69 -3.86 -8.28
N SER A 102 -27.90 -4.52 -7.14
CA SER A 102 -26.84 -4.63 -6.13
C SER A 102 -25.70 -5.46 -6.70
N VAL A 103 -24.49 -4.91 -6.74
CA VAL A 103 -23.30 -5.64 -7.20
C VAL A 103 -22.55 -6.13 -5.98
N SER A 104 -22.34 -7.44 -5.89
CA SER A 104 -21.60 -8.07 -4.79
C SER A 104 -20.23 -8.54 -5.26
N LYS A 105 -19.21 -8.29 -4.44
CA LYS A 105 -17.84 -8.77 -4.63
C LYS A 105 -17.35 -9.41 -3.34
N VAL A 106 -16.44 -10.37 -3.46
CA VAL A 106 -15.95 -11.14 -2.33
C VAL A 106 -14.43 -11.10 -2.30
N LEU A 107 -13.88 -10.73 -1.15
CA LEU A 107 -12.46 -10.87 -0.83
C LEU A 107 -12.32 -12.06 0.13
N LYS A 108 -11.70 -13.15 -0.34
CA LYS A 108 -11.31 -14.27 0.53
C LYS A 108 -10.16 -13.80 1.43
N VAL A 109 -10.16 -14.08 2.73
CA VAL A 109 -9.12 -13.67 3.70
C VAL A 109 -8.78 -14.83 4.64
N GLY A 110 -8.33 -15.94 4.06
CA GLY A 110 -8.08 -17.20 4.77
C GLY A 110 -8.79 -18.37 4.12
N GLU A 111 -8.58 -19.59 4.63
CA GLU A 111 -9.17 -20.81 4.07
C GLU A 111 -10.70 -20.76 4.01
N GLU A 112 -11.35 -20.20 5.04
CA GLU A 112 -12.82 -20.16 5.20
C GLU A 112 -13.36 -18.77 5.64
N LYS A 113 -12.59 -17.72 5.43
CA LYS A 113 -12.96 -16.36 5.86
C LYS A 113 -13.14 -15.46 4.64
N TYR A 114 -14.20 -14.66 4.65
CA TYR A 114 -14.61 -13.83 3.51
C TYR A 114 -15.05 -12.45 3.96
N VAL A 115 -14.74 -11.45 3.14
CA VAL A 115 -15.29 -10.09 3.24
C VAL A 115 -16.18 -9.87 2.02
N PHE A 116 -17.46 -9.68 2.27
CA PHE A 116 -18.46 -9.38 1.26
C PHE A 116 -18.58 -7.87 1.11
N PHE A 117 -18.50 -7.39 -0.13
CA PHE A 117 -18.76 -6.00 -0.47
C PHE A 117 -20.01 -5.97 -1.35
N THR A 118 -21.07 -5.36 -0.87
CA THR A 118 -22.33 -5.22 -1.59
C THR A 118 -22.59 -3.76 -1.84
N LEU A 119 -22.40 -3.32 -3.08
CA LEU A 119 -22.72 -1.97 -3.50
C LEU A 119 -24.18 -1.93 -3.96
N SER A 120 -24.97 -1.04 -3.35
CA SER A 120 -26.37 -0.77 -3.67
C SER A 120 -26.61 0.74 -3.79
N ASP A 121 -27.84 1.14 -4.14
CA ASP A 121 -28.15 2.55 -4.36
C ASP A 121 -27.85 3.39 -3.10
N GLY A 122 -26.82 4.24 -3.21
CA GLY A 122 -26.36 5.13 -2.14
C GLY A 122 -25.62 4.47 -0.96
N THR A 123 -25.44 3.14 -0.92
CA THR A 123 -24.74 2.46 0.19
C THR A 123 -23.79 1.36 -0.25
N LEU A 124 -22.64 1.28 0.42
CA LEU A 124 -21.73 0.14 0.36
C LEU A 124 -21.86 -0.65 1.67
N THR A 125 -22.23 -1.92 1.56
CA THR A 125 -22.25 -2.82 2.71
C THR A 125 -20.99 -3.68 2.71
N ILE A 126 -20.24 -3.67 3.82
CA ILE A 126 -19.14 -4.60 4.09
C ILE A 126 -19.65 -5.62 5.09
N ASN A 127 -19.82 -6.87 4.65
CA ASN A 127 -20.54 -7.91 5.37
C ASN A 127 -21.94 -7.44 5.77
N ASN A 128 -22.14 -7.11 7.05
CA ASN A 128 -23.41 -6.61 7.61
C ASN A 128 -23.32 -5.15 8.05
N CYS A 129 -22.22 -4.47 7.72
CA CYS A 129 -21.95 -3.08 8.09
C CYS A 129 -22.23 -2.17 6.89
N SER A 130 -23.21 -1.27 7.00
CA SER A 130 -23.59 -0.36 5.93
C SER A 130 -22.89 0.99 6.06
N LEU A 131 -22.31 1.47 4.97
CA LEU A 131 -21.69 2.78 4.83
C LEU A 131 -22.40 3.58 3.74
N LYS A 132 -22.56 4.89 3.93
CA LYS A 132 -23.11 5.76 2.88
C LYS A 132 -22.04 6.06 1.85
N VAL A 133 -22.41 5.98 0.57
CA VAL A 133 -21.50 6.27 -0.54
C VAL A 133 -20.97 7.71 -0.47
N GLU A 134 -21.82 8.67 -0.09
CA GLU A 134 -21.42 10.09 0.05
C GLU A 134 -20.29 10.30 1.06
N GLU A 135 -20.36 9.62 2.21
CA GLU A 135 -19.33 9.69 3.26
C GLU A 135 -18.03 9.02 2.79
N ILE A 136 -18.15 7.90 2.07
CA ILE A 136 -16.99 7.20 1.48
C ILE A 136 -16.29 8.11 0.46
N GLU A 137 -17.05 8.72 -0.45
CA GLU A 137 -16.47 9.57 -1.51
C GLU A 137 -15.79 10.81 -0.94
N LEU A 138 -16.31 11.38 0.15
CA LEU A 138 -15.63 12.47 0.87
C LEU A 138 -14.27 12.02 1.39
N ALA A 139 -14.22 10.87 2.08
CA ALA A 139 -12.98 10.32 2.63
C ALA A 139 -11.97 9.94 1.54
N LEU A 140 -12.42 9.29 0.46
CA LEU A 140 -11.57 8.90 -0.67
C LEU A 140 -11.04 10.11 -1.44
N LYS A 141 -11.82 11.19 -1.53
CA LYS A 141 -11.35 12.46 -2.11
C LYS A 141 -10.23 13.09 -1.28
N GLU A 142 -10.34 13.08 0.05
CA GLU A 142 -9.26 13.55 0.92
C GLU A 142 -7.98 12.72 0.76
N PHE A 143 -8.11 11.39 0.65
CA PHE A 143 -6.98 10.52 0.33
C PHE A 143 -6.38 10.80 -1.06
N GLY A 144 -7.22 11.00 -2.07
CA GLY A 144 -6.77 11.35 -3.42
C GLY A 144 -6.02 12.69 -3.45
N GLN A 145 -6.45 13.66 -2.65
CA GLN A 145 -5.73 14.92 -2.45
C GLN A 145 -4.37 14.70 -1.80
N LEU A 146 -4.28 13.87 -0.74
CA LEU A 146 -3.01 13.50 -0.11
C LEU A 146 -2.02 12.88 -1.10
N VAL A 147 -2.49 11.93 -1.92
CA VAL A 147 -1.65 11.29 -2.96
C VAL A 147 -1.21 12.33 -4.00
N GLY A 148 -2.09 13.26 -4.38
CA GLY A 148 -1.76 14.36 -5.27
C GLY A 148 -0.66 15.26 -4.70
N ASP A 149 -0.74 15.60 -3.42
CA ASP A 149 0.25 16.45 -2.74
C ASP A 149 1.60 15.73 -2.59
N LEU A 150 1.58 14.43 -2.27
CA LEU A 150 2.78 13.58 -2.29
C LEU A 150 3.47 13.52 -3.66
N LEU A 151 2.70 13.45 -4.75
CA LEU A 151 3.27 13.44 -6.10
C LEU A 151 3.86 14.79 -6.49
N LYS A 152 3.22 15.89 -6.08
CA LYS A 152 3.76 17.24 -6.30
C LYS A 152 5.07 17.46 -5.54
N LEU A 153 5.11 17.07 -4.27
CA LEU A 153 6.34 17.14 -3.47
C LEU A 153 7.46 16.31 -4.09
N TYR A 154 7.15 15.09 -4.57
CA TYR A 154 8.12 14.28 -5.29
C TYR A 154 8.62 14.95 -6.57
N ALA A 155 7.73 15.57 -7.36
CA ALA A 155 8.11 16.30 -8.56
C ALA A 155 8.96 17.54 -8.26
N LEU A 156 8.76 18.18 -7.11
CA LEU A 156 9.57 19.31 -6.64
C LEU A 156 10.95 18.87 -6.16
N TRP A 157 11.03 17.72 -5.48
CA TRP A 157 12.24 17.23 -4.82
C TRP A 157 13.03 16.19 -5.63
N GLU A 158 12.57 15.76 -6.82
CA GLU A 158 13.38 14.92 -7.71
C GLU A 158 13.90 15.76 -8.89
N VAL A 159 15.21 15.74 -9.12
CA VAL A 159 15.91 16.54 -10.16
C VAL A 159 15.43 16.19 -11.58
N ASP A 160 14.91 14.97 -11.79
CA ASP A 160 14.42 14.51 -13.08
C ASP A 160 12.92 14.81 -13.24
N GLN A 161 12.59 16.11 -13.32
CA GLN A 161 11.22 16.65 -13.48
C GLN A 161 10.43 16.10 -14.68
N GLN A 162 11.05 15.26 -15.52
CA GLN A 162 10.41 14.62 -16.67
C GLN A 162 9.50 13.44 -16.31
N VAL A 163 9.56 12.95 -15.06
CA VAL A 163 8.92 11.67 -14.68
C VAL A 163 7.47 11.82 -14.22
N VAL A 164 7.10 12.92 -13.57
CA VAL A 164 5.74 13.15 -13.04
C VAL A 164 5.17 14.46 -13.57
N SER A 165 4.26 14.36 -14.53
CA SER A 165 3.54 15.52 -15.09
C SER A 165 2.27 15.83 -14.29
N ASP A 166 1.75 17.06 -14.41
CA ASP A 166 0.44 17.46 -13.85
C ASP A 166 -0.68 16.51 -14.28
N THR A 167 -0.58 15.92 -15.48
CA THR A 167 -1.49 14.90 -15.97
C THR A 167 -1.44 13.63 -15.12
N ILE A 168 -0.25 13.16 -14.73
CA ILE A 168 -0.09 12.00 -13.85
C ILE A 168 -0.63 12.30 -12.46
N VAL A 169 -0.37 13.51 -11.93
CA VAL A 169 -0.90 13.96 -10.64
C VAL A 169 -2.44 13.94 -10.67
N GLY A 170 -3.06 14.54 -11.69
CA GLY A 170 -4.51 14.60 -11.84
C GLY A 170 -5.16 13.23 -12.10
N GLU A 171 -4.54 12.38 -12.93
CA GLU A 171 -5.04 11.02 -13.18
C GLU A 171 -5.01 10.18 -11.88
N ARG A 172 -3.93 10.31 -11.09
CA ARG A 172 -3.76 9.53 -9.86
C ARG A 172 -4.64 10.02 -8.73
N SER A 173 -4.76 11.33 -8.51
CA SER A 173 -5.61 11.86 -7.43
C SER A 173 -7.08 11.53 -7.65
N ASN A 174 -7.57 11.59 -8.90
CA ASN A 174 -8.97 11.33 -9.24
C ASN A 174 -9.33 9.84 -9.31
N ARG A 175 -8.33 8.95 -9.29
CA ARG A 175 -8.55 7.49 -9.32
C ARG A 175 -9.24 6.99 -8.04
N TYR A 176 -9.01 7.65 -6.92
CA TYR A 176 -9.50 7.20 -5.61
C TYR A 176 -10.95 7.65 -5.42
N CYS A 177 -11.86 6.95 -6.07
CA CYS A 177 -13.29 7.01 -5.81
C CYS A 177 -13.84 5.60 -5.64
N LEU A 178 -15.00 5.47 -4.99
CA LEU A 178 -15.55 4.17 -4.62
C LEU A 178 -15.81 3.34 -5.87
N MET A 179 -16.44 3.94 -6.87
CA MET A 179 -16.78 3.26 -8.12
C MET A 179 -15.54 2.72 -8.83
N THR A 180 -14.47 3.53 -8.95
CA THR A 180 -13.25 3.10 -9.62
C THR A 180 -12.56 1.95 -8.90
N LEU A 181 -12.40 2.04 -7.57
CA LEU A 181 -11.74 0.99 -6.78
C LEU A 181 -12.58 -0.29 -6.76
N PHE A 182 -13.90 -0.13 -6.58
CA PHE A 182 -14.83 -1.24 -6.54
C PHE A 182 -14.90 -1.94 -7.89
N GLU A 183 -15.19 -1.25 -8.99
CA GLU A 183 -15.32 -1.83 -10.34
C GLU A 183 -14.04 -2.51 -10.81
N ASN A 184 -12.88 -1.92 -10.53
CA ASN A 184 -11.58 -2.50 -10.88
C ASN A 184 -11.14 -3.66 -9.98
N ASP A 185 -11.94 -4.16 -9.04
CA ASP A 185 -11.56 -5.23 -8.11
C ASP A 185 -10.33 -4.89 -7.22
N GLU A 186 -10.05 -3.61 -6.97
CA GLU A 186 -8.98 -3.16 -6.07
C GLU A 186 -9.45 -3.23 -4.59
N LEU A 187 -10.10 -4.33 -4.22
CA LEU A 187 -10.79 -4.52 -2.94
C LEU A 187 -9.87 -4.42 -1.71
N PRO A 188 -8.63 -4.94 -1.72
CA PRO A 188 -7.73 -4.75 -0.58
C PRO A 188 -7.41 -3.29 -0.31
N LEU A 189 -7.18 -2.51 -1.37
CA LEU A 189 -6.94 -1.08 -1.24
C LEU A 189 -8.20 -0.34 -0.77
N LEU A 190 -9.37 -0.68 -1.32
CA LEU A 190 -10.64 -0.14 -0.84
C LEU A 190 -10.83 -0.43 0.66
N LEU A 191 -10.59 -1.67 1.10
CA LEU A 191 -10.71 -2.06 2.50
C LEU A 191 -9.70 -1.31 3.40
N CYS A 192 -8.48 -1.07 2.91
CA CYS A 192 -7.47 -0.25 3.60
C CYS A 192 -8.01 1.14 3.92
N LEU A 193 -8.52 1.82 2.89
CA LEU A 193 -9.01 3.20 2.99
C LEU A 193 -10.27 3.25 3.87
N LEU A 194 -11.19 2.29 3.70
CA LEU A 194 -12.39 2.21 4.51
C LEU A 194 -12.05 1.92 5.98
N ASN A 195 -11.14 1.00 6.27
CA ASN A 195 -10.70 0.75 7.64
C ASN A 195 -9.96 1.95 8.26
N PHE A 196 -9.27 2.76 7.44
CA PHE A 196 -8.59 3.94 7.95
C PHE A 196 -9.59 5.01 8.40
N TYR A 197 -10.53 5.38 7.52
CA TYR A 197 -11.49 6.47 7.75
C TYR A 197 -12.74 6.06 8.53
N PHE A 198 -13.08 4.78 8.54
CA PHE A 198 -14.28 4.29 9.22
C PHE A 198 -13.91 3.24 10.26
N ASP A 199 -14.60 3.30 11.39
CA ASP A 199 -14.58 2.23 12.35
C ASP A 199 -15.59 1.16 11.94
N ILE A 200 -15.07 0.05 11.36
CA ILE A 200 -15.87 -1.07 10.87
C ILE A 200 -15.88 -2.16 11.94
N PRO A 201 -17.00 -2.35 12.67
CA PRO A 201 -17.05 -3.27 13.80
C PRO A 201 -16.72 -4.71 13.39
N GLY A 202 -15.84 -5.34 14.18
CA GLY A 202 -15.42 -6.72 13.98
C GLY A 202 -14.33 -6.91 12.94
N LEU A 203 -13.95 -5.89 12.15
CA LEU A 203 -12.87 -6.01 11.16
C LEU A 203 -11.49 -5.92 11.84
N VAL A 204 -10.75 -7.01 11.86
CA VAL A 204 -9.35 -7.02 12.33
C VAL A 204 -8.42 -6.78 11.14
N TYR A 205 -8.38 -5.53 10.68
CA TYR A 205 -7.72 -5.17 9.41
C TYR A 205 -6.22 -5.50 9.37
N CYS A 206 -5.48 -5.30 10.47
CA CYS A 206 -4.04 -5.61 10.52
C CYS A 206 -3.75 -7.07 10.11
N ARG A 207 -4.64 -8.01 10.44
CA ARG A 207 -4.51 -9.41 10.01
C ARG A 207 -4.71 -9.60 8.52
N VAL A 208 -5.64 -8.85 7.91
CA VAL A 208 -5.84 -8.87 6.46
C VAL A 208 -4.56 -8.43 5.75
N PHE A 209 -3.96 -7.34 6.24
CA PHE A 209 -2.66 -6.87 5.76
C PHE A 209 -1.57 -7.92 5.90
N ASP A 210 -1.41 -8.50 7.09
CA ASP A 210 -0.37 -9.51 7.36
C ASP A 210 -0.53 -10.76 6.51
N LEU A 211 -1.76 -11.24 6.34
CA LEU A 211 -2.06 -12.40 5.49
C LEU A 211 -1.70 -12.14 4.04
N ILE A 212 -2.08 -10.98 3.47
CA ILE A 212 -1.74 -10.62 2.09
C ILE A 212 -0.22 -10.59 1.89
N LEU A 213 0.51 -10.00 2.84
CA LEU A 213 1.96 -9.90 2.79
C LEU A 213 2.64 -11.26 2.97
N ASP A 214 2.23 -12.07 3.94
CA ASP A 214 2.76 -13.41 4.17
C ASP A 214 2.57 -14.32 2.97
N GLU A 215 1.39 -14.27 2.37
CA GLU A 215 1.05 -15.07 1.20
C GLU A 215 1.93 -14.69 0.01
N PHE A 216 2.18 -13.40 -0.20
CA PHE A 216 3.17 -12.95 -1.17
C PHE A 216 4.56 -13.49 -0.85
N CYS A 217 5.06 -13.30 0.38
CA CYS A 217 6.39 -13.70 0.78
C CYS A 217 6.62 -15.21 0.61
N VAL A 218 5.69 -16.04 1.08
CA VAL A 218 5.75 -17.51 0.95
C VAL A 218 5.76 -17.92 -0.52
N MET A 219 4.83 -17.41 -1.34
CA MET A 219 4.76 -17.76 -2.75
C MET A 219 5.99 -17.33 -3.55
N ALA A 220 6.57 -16.17 -3.20
CA ALA A 220 7.73 -15.62 -3.89
C ALA A 220 9.01 -16.39 -3.54
N LEU A 221 9.22 -16.74 -2.27
CA LEU A 221 10.42 -17.45 -1.81
C LEU A 221 10.44 -18.93 -2.20
N GLU A 222 9.31 -19.60 -2.11
CA GLU A 222 9.22 -21.04 -2.38
C GLU A 222 8.91 -21.36 -3.86
N ASP A 223 8.79 -20.34 -4.71
CA ASP A 223 8.30 -20.39 -6.10
C ASP A 223 7.03 -21.26 -6.26
N ARG A 224 6.14 -21.21 -5.26
CA ARG A 224 4.88 -21.95 -5.28
C ARG A 224 3.84 -21.22 -6.11
N SER A 225 2.99 -21.98 -6.79
CA SER A 225 1.81 -21.46 -7.48
C SER A 225 0.67 -21.10 -6.52
N ALA A 226 0.72 -21.61 -5.28
CA ALA A 226 -0.26 -21.33 -4.23
C ALA A 226 0.42 -21.18 -2.86
N GLY A 227 -0.06 -20.19 -2.10
CA GLY A 227 0.20 -20.02 -0.67
C GLY A 227 -0.83 -20.78 0.16
N ARG A 228 -1.02 -20.37 1.42
CA ARG A 228 -1.97 -21.03 2.34
C ARG A 228 -3.40 -20.58 2.04
N CYS A 229 -3.59 -19.30 1.76
CA CYS A 229 -4.89 -18.66 1.58
C CYS A 229 -5.18 -18.30 0.12
N TYR A 230 -4.14 -17.94 -0.64
CA TYR A 230 -4.28 -17.47 -2.02
C TYR A 230 -3.43 -18.29 -2.98
N ASP A 231 -3.98 -18.57 -4.16
CA ASP A 231 -3.13 -18.86 -5.31
C ASP A 231 -2.56 -17.58 -5.92
N ARG A 232 -1.46 -17.71 -6.68
CA ARG A 232 -0.76 -16.58 -7.30
C ARG A 232 -1.67 -15.75 -8.21
N VAL A 233 -2.63 -16.39 -8.87
CA VAL A 233 -3.58 -15.75 -9.79
C VAL A 233 -4.58 -14.90 -9.02
N THR A 234 -5.10 -15.43 -7.92
CA THR A 234 -6.10 -14.81 -7.05
C THR A 234 -5.50 -13.61 -6.32
N LEU A 235 -4.32 -13.76 -5.70
CA LEU A 235 -3.62 -12.65 -5.08
C LEU A 235 -3.30 -11.57 -6.13
N SER A 236 -2.86 -11.96 -7.32
CA SER A 236 -2.61 -11.00 -8.40
C SER A 236 -3.85 -10.25 -8.84
N LYS A 237 -5.01 -10.91 -8.94
CA LYS A 237 -6.26 -10.25 -9.29
C LYS A 237 -6.67 -9.22 -8.23
N PHE A 238 -6.53 -9.54 -6.95
CA PHE A 238 -6.88 -8.62 -5.87
C PHE A 238 -5.96 -7.40 -5.78
N ILE A 239 -4.66 -7.58 -6.02
CA ILE A 239 -3.69 -6.49 -5.94
C ILE A 239 -3.69 -5.63 -7.21
N VAL A 240 -3.76 -6.26 -8.39
CA VAL A 240 -3.69 -5.53 -9.68
C VAL A 240 -5.04 -4.95 -10.09
N GLY A 241 -6.13 -5.62 -9.70
CA GLY A 241 -7.47 -5.36 -10.20
C GLY A 241 -7.73 -5.95 -11.59
N ARG A 242 -8.97 -5.84 -12.07
CA ARG A 242 -9.37 -6.10 -13.46
C ARG A 242 -9.32 -4.80 -14.25
N LYS A 243 -8.53 -4.77 -15.33
CA LYS A 243 -8.69 -3.74 -16.37
C LYS A 243 -9.77 -4.18 -17.34
N GLY A 244 -10.77 -3.34 -17.57
CA GLY A 244 -11.84 -3.62 -18.52
C GLY A 244 -11.32 -4.05 -19.90
N HIS A 245 -11.96 -5.07 -20.48
CA HIS A 245 -11.78 -5.60 -21.84
C HIS A 245 -10.46 -6.29 -22.26
N GLU A 246 -9.38 -6.27 -21.48
CA GLU A 246 -8.19 -7.06 -21.81
C GLU A 246 -8.31 -8.49 -21.26
N GLY A 247 -8.79 -9.40 -22.11
CA GLY A 247 -8.98 -10.84 -21.83
C GLY A 247 -7.70 -11.67 -21.59
N GLY A 248 -6.67 -11.08 -20.98
CA GLY A 248 -5.43 -11.77 -20.64
C GLY A 248 -5.35 -12.11 -19.15
N THR A 249 -5.63 -13.36 -18.79
CA THR A 249 -5.43 -13.94 -17.44
C THR A 249 -3.95 -14.16 -17.07
N HIS A 250 -3.01 -13.61 -17.85
CA HIS A 250 -1.59 -13.85 -17.63
C HIS A 250 -1.05 -12.96 -16.51
N PHE A 251 -0.54 -13.61 -15.46
CA PHE A 251 0.16 -12.96 -14.35
C PHE A 251 1.31 -12.09 -14.88
N ASN A 252 1.19 -10.78 -14.70
CA ASN A 252 2.25 -9.83 -14.98
C ASN A 252 2.93 -9.46 -13.66
N GLY A 253 4.06 -10.12 -13.37
CA GLY A 253 4.80 -9.92 -12.13
C GLY A 253 5.29 -8.49 -11.92
N GLU A 254 5.57 -7.75 -12.99
CA GLU A 254 5.99 -6.35 -12.90
C GLU A 254 4.82 -5.45 -12.45
N VAL A 255 3.64 -5.60 -13.07
CA VAL A 255 2.44 -4.85 -12.68
C VAL A 255 1.99 -5.21 -11.27
N PHE A 256 2.08 -6.49 -10.91
CA PHE A 256 1.80 -6.96 -9.56
C PHE A 256 2.70 -6.29 -8.52
N VAL A 257 4.02 -6.31 -8.72
CA VAL A 257 4.96 -5.70 -7.78
C VAL A 257 4.75 -4.19 -7.66
N LYS A 258 4.48 -3.48 -8.76
CA LYS A 258 4.11 -2.04 -8.69
C LYS A 258 2.91 -1.80 -7.77
N LYS A 259 1.86 -2.58 -7.97
CA LYS A 259 0.60 -2.43 -7.25
C LYS A 259 0.71 -2.86 -5.78
N LEU A 260 1.46 -3.93 -5.51
CA LEU A 260 1.74 -4.37 -4.15
C LEU A 260 2.61 -3.33 -3.41
N THR A 261 3.66 -2.80 -4.05
CA THR A 261 4.49 -1.73 -3.49
C THR A 261 3.64 -0.52 -3.09
N LEU A 262 2.72 -0.08 -3.97
CA LEU A 262 1.81 1.02 -3.67
C LEU A 262 0.85 0.69 -2.52
N TYR A 263 0.25 -0.51 -2.54
CA TYR A 263 -0.62 -0.96 -1.47
C TYR A 263 0.08 -0.92 -0.12
N LEU A 264 1.29 -1.47 -0.01
CA LEU A 264 2.06 -1.48 1.24
C LEU A 264 2.50 -0.06 1.64
N PHE A 265 2.94 0.76 0.68
CA PHE A 265 3.32 2.15 0.91
C PHE A 265 2.18 2.98 1.52
N TYR A 266 0.95 2.80 1.03
CA TYR A 266 -0.19 3.54 1.58
C TYR A 266 -0.50 3.19 3.04
N HIS A 267 -0.12 2.00 3.52
CA HIS A 267 -0.23 1.71 4.94
C HIS A 267 0.71 2.57 5.77
N VAL A 268 1.95 2.75 5.32
CA VAL A 268 2.92 3.64 5.97
C VAL A 268 2.42 5.09 5.97
N VAL A 269 1.92 5.56 4.83
CA VAL A 269 1.39 6.94 4.68
C VAL A 269 0.20 7.21 5.62
N LEU A 270 -0.68 6.22 5.77
CA LEU A 270 -1.91 6.35 6.56
C LEU A 270 -1.68 6.11 8.04
N TYR A 271 -0.99 5.03 8.41
CA TYR A 271 -0.89 4.54 9.79
C TYR A 271 0.46 4.80 10.46
N GLY A 272 1.51 5.17 9.72
CA GLY A 272 2.83 5.48 10.27
C GLY A 272 3.81 4.32 10.27
N PHE A 273 4.88 4.48 11.05
CA PHE A 273 6.08 3.65 10.93
C PHE A 273 5.90 2.26 11.54
N ASP A 274 5.63 2.16 12.84
CA ASP A 274 5.52 0.94 13.65
C ASP A 274 5.45 -0.39 12.86
N HIS A 275 4.26 -1.00 12.80
CA HIS A 275 4.07 -2.32 12.19
C HIS A 275 4.33 -2.32 10.67
N TYR A 276 3.92 -1.25 9.99
CA TYR A 276 3.80 -1.23 8.53
C TYR A 276 5.14 -0.98 7.84
N MET A 277 6.00 -0.14 8.40
CA MET A 277 7.35 0.11 7.88
C MET A 277 8.26 -1.08 8.09
N ASP A 278 8.20 -1.70 9.29
CA ASP A 278 8.92 -2.94 9.59
C ASP A 278 8.51 -4.04 8.61
N CYS A 279 7.21 -4.24 8.39
CA CYS A 279 6.71 -5.18 7.40
C CYS A 279 7.17 -4.83 5.97
N PHE A 280 7.21 -3.55 5.61
CA PHE A 280 7.67 -3.10 4.30
C PHE A 280 9.15 -3.46 4.08
N PHE A 281 10.04 -3.15 5.03
CA PHE A 281 11.46 -3.45 4.87
C PHE A 281 11.79 -4.92 5.10
N ASP A 282 11.43 -5.45 6.26
CA ASP A 282 11.93 -6.74 6.72
C ASP A 282 11.28 -7.93 6.04
N ARG A 283 10.04 -7.77 5.59
CA ARG A 283 9.32 -8.84 4.89
C ARG A 283 9.31 -8.58 3.40
N TYR A 284 8.76 -7.45 2.95
CA TYR A 284 8.55 -7.19 1.53
C TYR A 284 9.85 -6.94 0.76
N ILE A 285 10.66 -5.96 1.15
CA ILE A 285 11.89 -5.61 0.44
C ILE A 285 12.90 -6.77 0.49
N ARG A 286 13.13 -7.39 1.67
CA ARG A 286 14.00 -8.57 1.77
C ARG A 286 13.56 -9.72 0.86
N THR A 287 12.25 -9.96 0.75
CA THR A 287 11.71 -10.97 -0.19
C THR A 287 12.01 -10.57 -1.64
N LEU A 288 11.73 -9.32 -2.02
CA LEU A 288 11.97 -8.85 -3.38
C LEU A 288 13.45 -8.96 -3.77
N GLU A 289 14.38 -8.67 -2.86
CA GLU A 289 15.82 -8.80 -3.08
C GLU A 289 16.25 -10.23 -3.37
N GLN A 290 15.69 -11.20 -2.64
CA GLN A 290 15.97 -12.63 -2.86
C GLN A 290 15.42 -13.13 -4.21
N VAL A 291 14.33 -12.53 -4.69
CA VAL A 291 13.65 -12.92 -5.93
C VAL A 291 14.09 -12.05 -7.14
N ARG A 292 14.96 -11.05 -6.94
CA ARG A 292 15.30 -9.90 -7.83
C ARG A 292 15.84 -10.22 -9.23
N LYS A 293 15.89 -11.47 -9.69
CA LYS A 293 16.41 -11.81 -11.03
C LYS A 293 15.56 -11.30 -12.21
N LYS A 294 14.40 -10.64 -12.00
CA LYS A 294 13.42 -10.36 -13.07
C LYS A 294 12.74 -8.97 -13.09
N ILE A 295 13.01 -8.05 -12.16
CA ILE A 295 12.28 -6.76 -12.11
C ILE A 295 13.25 -5.59 -12.24
N ASN A 296 13.08 -4.79 -13.29
CA ASN A 296 13.84 -3.56 -13.48
C ASN A 296 13.16 -2.41 -12.71
N ILE A 297 13.56 -2.23 -11.45
CA ILE A 297 13.02 -1.21 -10.54
C ILE A 297 13.27 0.21 -11.10
N GLU A 298 14.40 0.42 -11.77
CA GLU A 298 14.82 1.73 -12.29
C GLU A 298 13.98 2.24 -13.48
N LYS A 299 13.17 1.39 -14.11
CA LYS A 299 12.27 1.81 -15.19
C LYS A 299 10.89 2.23 -14.71
N ASN A 300 10.58 2.02 -13.43
CA ASN A 300 9.23 2.10 -12.91
C ASN A 300 9.08 3.29 -11.97
N TRP A 301 8.49 4.36 -12.49
CA TRP A 301 8.35 5.61 -11.75
C TRP A 301 7.56 5.44 -10.45
N GLU A 302 6.53 4.59 -10.40
CA GLU A 302 5.77 4.38 -9.15
C GLU A 302 6.66 3.78 -8.05
N VAL A 303 7.57 2.89 -8.44
CA VAL A 303 8.49 2.26 -7.50
C VAL A 303 9.58 3.25 -7.10
N LYS A 304 10.05 4.12 -8.01
CA LYS A 304 10.96 5.21 -7.66
C LYS A 304 10.32 6.19 -6.68
N TRP A 305 9.08 6.60 -6.94
CA TRP A 305 8.30 7.48 -6.08
C TRP A 305 8.13 6.90 -4.68
N VAL A 306 7.72 5.63 -4.57
CA VAL A 306 7.63 4.97 -3.26
C VAL A 306 9.00 4.87 -2.60
N ASN A 307 10.03 4.43 -3.33
CA ASN A 307 11.38 4.29 -2.81
C ASN A 307 11.97 5.62 -2.30
N PHE A 308 11.63 6.74 -2.93
CA PHE A 308 12.01 8.07 -2.47
C PHE A 308 11.44 8.34 -1.06
N TYR A 309 10.13 8.19 -0.88
CA TYR A 309 9.51 8.42 0.42
C TYR A 309 9.94 7.41 1.48
N ILE A 310 10.05 6.13 1.10
CA ILE A 310 10.46 5.07 2.01
C ILE A 310 11.88 5.32 2.54
N LYS A 311 12.81 5.83 1.72
CA LYS A 311 14.14 6.24 2.18
C LYS A 311 14.10 7.41 3.15
N ILE A 312 13.24 8.40 2.88
CA ILE A 312 13.03 9.53 3.80
C ILE A 312 12.46 9.03 5.13
N PHE A 313 11.47 8.15 5.09
CA PHE A 313 10.85 7.59 6.28
C PHE A 313 11.80 6.69 7.07
N ASP A 314 12.66 5.92 6.39
CA ASP A 314 13.71 5.14 7.04
C ASP A 314 14.74 6.02 7.73
N LEU A 315 15.19 7.08 7.05
CA LEU A 315 16.04 8.10 7.63
C LEU A 315 15.38 8.71 8.87
N VAL A 316 14.11 9.10 8.79
CA VAL A 316 13.38 9.71 9.92
C VAL A 316 13.14 8.71 11.06
N GLY A 317 12.91 7.43 10.75
CA GLY A 317 12.56 6.41 11.73
C GLY A 317 13.74 5.74 12.43
N ASN A 318 14.87 5.57 11.72
CA ASN A 318 15.98 4.71 12.14
C ASN A 318 17.34 5.44 12.27
N THR A 319 17.41 6.76 12.20
CA THR A 319 18.70 7.46 12.32
C THR A 319 19.35 7.29 13.69
N VAL A 320 20.62 6.87 13.66
CA VAL A 320 21.48 6.69 14.85
C VAL A 320 22.58 7.77 14.91
N SER A 321 22.79 8.51 13.83
CA SER A 321 23.84 9.53 13.71
C SER A 321 23.40 10.67 12.77
N PRO A 322 24.05 11.84 12.86
CA PRO A 322 23.87 12.92 11.90
C PRO A 322 24.09 12.43 10.47
N VAL A 323 23.29 12.95 9.55
CA VAL A 323 23.40 12.63 8.12
C VAL A 323 23.72 13.91 7.39
N CYS A 324 24.88 13.93 6.72
CA CYS A 324 25.24 15.00 5.83
C CYS A 324 24.73 14.67 4.43
N PHE A 325 23.78 15.45 3.93
CA PHE A 325 23.46 15.44 2.51
C PHE A 325 24.44 16.41 1.86
N ASP A 326 25.16 15.99 0.82
CA ASP A 326 26.13 16.84 0.10
C ASP A 326 25.41 18.08 -0.52
N LYS A 327 25.89 18.63 -1.65
CA LYS A 327 25.29 19.80 -2.32
C LYS A 327 23.89 19.56 -2.92
N GLU A 328 23.03 18.78 -2.26
CA GLU A 328 21.64 18.60 -2.62
C GLU A 328 20.85 19.88 -2.33
N GLU A 329 20.09 20.34 -3.32
CA GLU A 329 19.31 21.59 -3.27
C GLU A 329 17.93 21.41 -2.59
N PHE A 330 17.64 20.25 -1.99
CA PHE A 330 16.32 19.98 -1.43
C PHE A 330 16.17 20.60 -0.05
N ALA A 331 15.31 21.61 0.07
CA ALA A 331 15.03 22.28 1.32
C ALA A 331 14.63 21.31 2.44
N PHE A 332 13.80 20.30 2.13
CA PHE A 332 13.41 19.28 3.11
C PHE A 332 14.61 18.50 3.68
N LEU A 333 15.47 17.93 2.83
CA LEU A 333 16.62 17.15 3.32
C LEU A 333 17.64 18.03 4.05
N LYS A 334 17.79 19.30 3.63
CA LYS A 334 18.63 20.27 4.36
C LYS A 334 18.07 20.57 5.74
N VAL A 335 16.76 20.77 5.86
CA VAL A 335 16.10 20.94 7.16
C VAL A 335 16.28 19.68 8.03
N VAL A 336 16.11 18.48 7.45
CA VAL A 336 16.36 17.22 8.19
C VAL A 336 17.82 17.14 8.65
N GLU A 337 18.80 17.48 7.82
CA GLU A 337 20.22 17.53 8.20
C GLU A 337 20.47 18.47 9.39
N TYR A 338 19.91 19.68 9.36
CA TYR A 338 20.02 20.61 10.48
C TYR A 338 19.30 20.11 11.75
N ASP A 339 18.10 19.55 11.62
CA ASP A 339 17.35 18.98 12.75
C ASP A 339 18.14 17.85 13.40
N MET A 340 18.77 17.02 12.58
CA MET A 340 19.65 15.95 13.02
C MET A 340 20.88 16.51 13.77
N GLU A 341 21.62 17.45 13.17
CA GLU A 341 22.76 18.10 13.83
C GLU A 341 22.37 18.77 15.15
N LEU A 342 21.18 19.38 15.23
CA LEU A 342 20.64 19.97 16.44
C LEU A 342 20.36 18.91 17.51
N ILE A 343 19.72 17.80 17.13
CA ILE A 343 19.43 16.68 18.04
C ILE A 343 20.72 16.09 18.63
N TRP A 344 21.80 16.02 17.85
CA TRP A 344 23.10 15.51 18.29
C TRP A 344 24.03 16.56 18.90
N GLY A 345 23.65 17.85 18.90
CA GLY A 345 24.46 18.93 19.47
C GLY A 345 25.70 19.28 18.65
N GLU A 346 25.72 18.97 17.35
CA GLU A 346 26.85 19.20 16.44
C GLU A 346 26.67 20.44 15.53
N GLY A 347 25.51 21.11 15.56
CA GLY A 347 25.16 22.20 14.65
C GLY A 347 25.49 23.62 15.15
N ASN A 348 25.82 24.53 14.21
CA ASN A 348 25.92 25.97 14.48
C ASN A 348 24.52 26.62 14.46
N LYS A 349 24.09 27.16 15.60
CA LYS A 349 22.74 27.76 15.80
C LYS A 349 22.43 28.99 14.93
N THR A 350 23.34 29.53 14.12
CA THR A 350 23.16 30.83 13.44
C THR A 350 23.40 30.78 11.93
N ASP A 351 22.96 29.71 11.27
CA ASP A 351 23.11 29.57 9.81
C ASP A 351 21.99 30.31 9.05
N VAL A 352 22.35 31.29 8.24
CA VAL A 352 21.42 31.99 7.34
C VAL A 352 20.79 31.02 6.34
N ASP A 353 21.46 29.92 6.01
CA ASP A 353 20.95 28.92 5.08
C ASP A 353 19.90 28.00 5.73
N LEU A 354 19.90 27.84 7.07
CA LEU A 354 18.82 27.18 7.81
C LEU A 354 17.49 27.93 7.63
N LEU A 355 17.48 29.24 7.86
CA LEU A 355 16.27 30.07 7.75
C LEU A 355 15.64 29.98 6.35
N LYS A 356 16.48 30.04 5.30
CA LYS A 356 16.03 29.87 3.91
C LYS A 356 15.45 28.47 3.67
N ALA A 357 16.10 27.43 4.22
CA ALA A 357 15.65 26.06 4.08
C ALA A 357 14.31 25.83 4.79
N CYS A 358 14.14 26.31 6.02
CA CYS A 358 12.88 26.25 6.78
C CYS A 358 11.75 26.98 6.04
N HIS A 359 12.00 28.20 5.54
CA HIS A 359 10.99 28.95 4.78
C HIS A 359 10.58 28.20 3.51
N LYS A 360 11.55 27.69 2.74
CA LYS A 360 11.29 26.94 1.52
C LYS A 360 10.53 25.64 1.81
N ASN A 361 10.89 24.92 2.88
CA ASN A 361 10.22 23.71 3.32
C ASN A 361 8.76 23.98 3.74
N TYR A 362 8.51 25.06 4.48
CA TYR A 362 7.14 25.52 4.80
C TYR A 362 6.32 25.75 3.54
N GLN A 363 6.87 26.46 2.54
CA GLN A 363 6.16 26.73 1.29
C GLN A 363 5.86 25.44 0.50
N ASP A 364 6.83 24.52 0.43
CA ASP A 364 6.67 23.26 -0.30
C ASP A 364 5.61 22.36 0.36
N MET A 365 5.59 22.30 1.71
CA MET A 365 4.65 21.45 2.47
C MET A 365 3.30 22.09 2.76
N LYS A 366 3.05 23.35 2.36
CA LYS A 366 1.86 24.13 2.74
C LYS A 366 0.52 23.43 2.45
N SER A 367 0.43 22.59 1.41
CA SER A 367 -0.80 21.84 1.12
C SER A 367 -1.12 20.77 2.17
N LEU A 368 -0.11 20.18 2.80
CA LEU A 368 -0.26 19.16 3.84
C LEU A 368 -0.67 19.78 5.20
N LEU A 369 -0.44 21.07 5.39
CA LEU A 369 -0.74 21.85 6.61
C LEU A 369 -2.21 22.29 6.70
N LYS A 370 -3.09 21.79 5.82
CA LYS A 370 -4.52 22.07 5.89
C LYS A 370 -5.22 21.04 6.77
N SER A 371 -6.08 21.48 7.69
CA SER A 371 -6.94 20.59 8.47
C SER A 371 -7.80 19.70 7.55
N SER A 372 -8.11 18.50 8.02
CA SER A 372 -9.07 17.57 7.39
C SER A 372 -10.31 17.49 8.27
N CYS A 373 -11.45 17.05 7.72
CA CYS A 373 -12.66 16.81 8.51
C CYS A 373 -12.80 15.34 8.97
N THR A 374 -11.88 14.47 8.56
CA THR A 374 -11.85 13.04 8.87
C THR A 374 -10.55 12.66 9.55
N ARG A 375 -10.36 11.37 9.86
CA ARG A 375 -9.10 10.83 10.41
C ARG A 375 -7.89 11.36 9.63
N VAL A 376 -6.94 11.96 10.35
CA VAL A 376 -5.77 12.57 9.73
C VAL A 376 -4.70 11.50 9.46
N PRO A 377 -4.25 11.31 8.21
CA PRO A 377 -3.17 10.39 7.86
C PRO A 377 -1.87 10.74 8.60
N PHE A 378 -1.12 9.71 9.02
CA PHE A 378 0.18 9.86 9.69
C PHE A 378 1.06 10.89 8.99
N LEU A 379 1.19 10.82 7.66
CA LEU A 379 2.03 11.74 6.91
C LEU A 379 1.65 13.22 7.13
N LYS A 380 0.35 13.54 7.22
CA LYS A 380 -0.09 14.92 7.46
C LYS A 380 0.21 15.35 8.89
N ILE A 381 0.14 14.45 9.87
CA ILE A 381 0.52 14.73 11.26
C ILE A 381 2.03 14.98 11.31
N PHE A 382 2.83 14.08 10.74
CA PHE A 382 4.28 14.19 10.65
C PHE A 382 4.70 15.50 9.99
N SER A 383 4.20 15.80 8.78
CA SER A 383 4.56 17.02 8.07
C SER A 383 4.16 18.28 8.84
N ALA A 384 3.01 18.30 9.51
CA ALA A 384 2.57 19.45 10.29
C ALA A 384 3.43 19.68 11.53
N GLN A 385 3.73 18.63 12.30
CA GLN A 385 4.61 18.72 13.47
C GLN A 385 6.04 19.07 13.08
N PHE A 386 6.56 18.47 12.00
CA PHE A 386 7.89 18.74 11.47
C PHE A 386 8.05 20.21 11.06
N VAL A 387 7.09 20.74 10.29
CA VAL A 387 7.12 22.14 9.86
C VAL A 387 6.93 23.07 11.04
N ALA A 388 6.02 22.77 11.97
CA ALA A 388 5.78 23.58 13.16
C ALA A 388 7.04 23.77 14.01
N LEU A 389 7.72 22.67 14.34
CA LEU A 389 8.95 22.72 15.11
C LEU A 389 10.05 23.51 14.38
N ASN A 390 10.14 23.35 13.06
CA ASN A 390 11.09 24.09 12.25
C ASN A 390 10.79 25.59 12.13
N VAL A 391 9.52 25.98 12.14
CA VAL A 391 9.10 27.39 12.20
C VAL A 391 9.48 28.00 13.55
N ILE A 392 9.25 27.27 14.66
CA ILE A 392 9.67 27.70 16.00
C ILE A 392 11.20 27.85 16.06
N LEU A 393 11.94 26.86 15.55
CA LEU A 393 13.40 26.90 15.50
C LEU A 393 13.91 28.11 14.69
N ALA A 394 13.37 28.34 13.50
CA ALA A 394 13.74 29.47 12.66
C ALA A 394 13.44 30.82 13.34
N HIS A 395 12.32 30.91 14.05
CA HIS A 395 11.97 32.09 14.83
C HIS A 395 12.95 32.34 15.97
N ASN A 396 13.28 31.30 16.75
CA ASN A 396 14.21 31.42 17.87
C ASN A 396 15.63 31.80 17.42
N VAL A 397 16.06 31.33 16.24
CA VAL A 397 17.40 31.60 15.70
C VAL A 397 17.52 32.99 15.07
N GLY A 398 16.55 33.37 14.23
CA GLY A 398 16.64 34.55 13.37
C GLY A 398 15.70 35.69 13.71
N GLY A 399 14.73 35.48 14.61
CA GLY A 399 13.59 36.37 14.79
C GLY A 399 12.67 36.44 13.56
N GLU A 400 12.86 35.54 12.60
CA GLU A 400 12.08 35.48 11.36
C GLU A 400 10.86 34.55 11.52
N MET A 401 10.01 34.47 10.50
CA MET A 401 8.86 33.55 10.42
C MET A 401 7.70 33.72 11.43
N LEU A 402 7.62 34.85 12.14
CA LEU A 402 6.51 35.12 13.08
C LEU A 402 5.13 35.04 12.39
N GLU A 403 5.00 35.59 11.18
CA GLU A 403 3.76 35.52 10.40
C GLU A 403 3.33 34.08 10.14
N GLN A 404 4.28 33.18 9.81
CA GLN A 404 3.98 31.77 9.56
C GLN A 404 3.57 31.04 10.85
N LEU A 405 4.13 31.45 12.00
CA LEU A 405 3.77 30.93 13.31
C LEU A 405 2.31 31.26 13.65
N GLU A 406 1.86 32.48 13.33
CA GLU A 406 0.47 32.94 13.52
C GLU A 406 -0.50 32.35 12.48
N GLU A 407 -0.05 32.11 11.24
CA GLU A 407 -0.89 31.55 10.17
C GLU A 407 -1.17 30.04 10.33
N LEU A 408 -0.37 29.31 11.10
CA LEU A 408 -0.40 27.85 11.14
C LEU A 408 -1.55 27.31 12.01
N THR A 409 -2.75 27.29 11.45
CA THR A 409 -3.97 26.76 12.09
C THR A 409 -3.94 25.25 12.38
N TYR A 410 -3.14 24.48 11.63
CA TYR A 410 -2.96 23.04 11.86
C TYR A 410 -1.47 22.71 11.90
N HIS A 411 -1.01 22.28 13.07
CA HIS A 411 0.39 21.98 13.36
C HIS A 411 0.60 20.57 13.91
N GLY A 412 -0.45 19.74 13.91
CA GLY A 412 -0.39 18.34 14.33
C GLY A 412 -0.33 18.12 15.84
N PHE A 413 0.12 19.09 16.65
CA PHE A 413 -0.02 19.03 18.12
C PHE A 413 -1.43 19.37 18.60
N ASN A 414 -2.26 20.01 17.78
CA ASN A 414 -3.65 20.34 18.11
C ASN A 414 -4.65 19.23 17.70
N VAL A 415 -4.18 18.01 17.46
CA VAL A 415 -5.03 16.83 17.21
C VAL A 415 -5.40 16.20 18.55
N ASP A 416 -6.70 16.10 18.84
CA ASP A 416 -7.20 15.38 20.01
C ASP A 416 -7.14 13.87 19.78
N HIS A 417 -6.20 13.20 20.45
CA HIS A 417 -6.00 11.76 20.37
C HIS A 417 -6.92 10.94 21.30
N GLU A 418 -7.63 11.55 22.26
CA GLU A 418 -8.48 10.82 23.22
C GLU A 418 -9.69 10.15 22.55
N TYR A 419 -10.04 10.58 21.33
CA TYR A 419 -11.12 9.99 20.54
C TYR A 419 -10.75 8.66 19.88
N GLU A 420 -9.46 8.40 19.60
CA GLU A 420 -9.05 7.12 18.99
C GLU A 420 -8.99 5.99 20.01
N THR A 421 -8.59 6.28 21.26
CA THR A 421 -8.47 5.28 22.33
C THR A 421 -9.82 4.84 22.90
N ARG A 422 -10.80 5.75 23.02
CA ARG A 422 -12.13 5.42 23.58
C ARG A 422 -12.91 4.36 22.81
N ASN A 423 -12.62 4.13 21.53
CA ASN A 423 -13.27 3.08 20.73
C ASN A 423 -12.43 1.78 20.64
N GLY A 424 -11.15 1.82 21.02
CA GLY A 424 -10.22 0.68 20.89
C GLY A 424 -9.79 0.01 22.20
N ASP A 425 -9.72 0.75 23.31
CA ASP A 425 -9.04 0.28 24.52
C ASP A 425 -9.85 -0.65 25.44
N ASP A 426 -11.16 -0.76 25.25
CA ASP A 426 -11.96 -1.78 25.94
C ASP A 426 -11.70 -3.22 25.43
N LEU A 427 -10.86 -3.40 24.39
CA LEU A 427 -10.54 -4.71 23.82
C LEU A 427 -9.06 -5.13 23.91
N PHE A 428 -8.12 -4.23 24.21
CA PHE A 428 -6.68 -4.54 24.11
C PHE A 428 -5.85 -4.24 25.36
N ASN A 429 -6.45 -3.73 26.45
CA ASN A 429 -5.75 -3.54 27.73
C ASN A 429 -5.81 -4.80 28.61
N ALA A 430 -4.94 -5.78 28.31
CA ALA A 430 -4.34 -6.64 29.32
C ALA A 430 -2.92 -7.01 28.84
N GLY A 431 -1.92 -6.52 29.56
CA GLY A 431 -0.54 -6.49 29.11
C GLY A 431 0.08 -7.88 28.96
N ASP A 432 0.41 -8.23 27.72
CA ASP A 432 1.64 -8.94 27.40
C ASP A 432 1.97 -8.79 25.91
N LYS A 433 2.83 -7.82 25.56
CA LYS A 433 3.27 -7.61 24.16
C LYS A 433 4.06 -8.82 23.61
N ASN A 434 4.51 -9.74 24.47
CA ASN A 434 5.22 -10.95 24.05
C ASN A 434 4.31 -12.18 23.87
N ASP A 435 3.10 -12.21 24.44
CA ASP A 435 2.15 -13.32 24.20
C ASP A 435 1.32 -13.13 22.93
N VAL A 436 1.15 -11.91 22.41
CA VAL A 436 0.41 -11.66 21.15
C VAL A 436 1.10 -12.32 19.94
N LEU A 437 2.43 -12.42 19.94
CA LEU A 437 3.16 -13.17 18.90
C LEU A 437 3.13 -14.69 19.11
N ARG A 438 2.86 -15.17 20.33
CA ARG A 438 2.78 -16.60 20.68
C ARG A 438 1.37 -17.18 20.57
N GLU A 439 0.33 -16.35 20.71
CA GLU A 439 -1.08 -16.72 20.50
C GLU A 439 -1.54 -16.62 19.03
N CYS A 440 -0.67 -16.19 18.11
CA CYS A 440 -0.93 -16.24 16.66
C CYS A 440 -1.09 -17.67 16.07
N GLN A 441 -1.10 -18.71 16.90
CA GLN A 441 -1.45 -20.08 16.53
C GLN A 441 -2.92 -20.45 16.86
N GLY A 442 -3.66 -19.57 17.54
CA GLY A 442 -5.10 -19.70 17.78
C GLY A 442 -5.92 -19.10 16.64
N THR A 443 -6.92 -19.84 16.15
CA THR A 443 -7.86 -19.44 15.09
C THR A 443 -8.82 -18.34 15.55
N VAL A 444 -8.31 -17.13 15.81
CA VAL A 444 -9.18 -15.99 16.08
C VAL A 444 -9.70 -15.45 14.73
N GLU A 445 -11.00 -15.21 14.64
CA GLU A 445 -11.69 -14.79 13.42
C GLU A 445 -11.14 -13.45 12.88
N VAL A 446 -11.04 -13.32 11.54
CA VAL A 446 -10.60 -12.05 10.89
C VAL A 446 -11.73 -11.02 10.92
N LEU A 447 -12.97 -11.51 11.00
CA LEU A 447 -14.19 -10.74 11.11
C LEU A 447 -15.18 -11.48 12.00
N ASN A 448 -15.53 -10.88 13.13
CA ASN A 448 -16.71 -11.32 13.89
C ASN A 448 -17.95 -10.68 13.24
N VAL A 449 -19.03 -11.44 13.07
CA VAL A 449 -20.30 -10.86 12.65
C VAL A 449 -20.85 -9.99 13.78
N VAL A 450 -20.72 -8.68 13.63
CA VAL A 450 -21.18 -7.71 14.61
C VAL A 450 -22.22 -6.79 13.96
N HIS A 451 -23.49 -6.87 14.40
CA HIS A 451 -24.55 -5.96 13.98
C HIS A 451 -24.42 -4.62 14.71
N LYS A 452 -23.36 -3.86 14.41
CA LYS A 452 -23.13 -2.51 14.93
C LYS A 452 -23.08 -1.51 13.77
N LYS A 453 -23.42 -0.27 14.08
CA LYS A 453 -23.35 0.85 13.15
C LYS A 453 -21.87 1.16 12.86
N VAL A 454 -21.55 1.44 11.60
CA VAL A 454 -20.24 1.97 11.20
C VAL A 454 -20.18 3.45 11.56
N PHE A 455 -19.04 3.90 12.06
CA PHE A 455 -18.82 5.30 12.39
C PHE A 455 -17.69 5.87 11.52
N LEU A 456 -17.91 7.05 10.94
CA LEU A 456 -16.84 7.84 10.35
C LEU A 456 -15.93 8.32 11.49
N ARG A 457 -14.62 8.06 11.38
CA ARG A 457 -13.63 8.56 12.32
C ARG A 457 -13.40 10.04 12.01
N GLN A 458 -14.01 10.89 12.82
CA GLN A 458 -13.79 12.33 12.79
C GLN A 458 -12.66 12.70 13.74
N VAL A 459 -11.92 13.74 13.39
CA VAL A 459 -10.87 14.31 14.24
C VAL A 459 -11.37 15.64 14.78
N ASN A 460 -11.21 15.81 16.08
CA ASN A 460 -11.41 17.10 16.72
C ASN A 460 -10.06 17.80 16.79
N PHE A 461 -10.06 19.08 16.43
CA PHE A 461 -8.91 19.94 16.62
C PHE A 461 -9.15 20.80 17.85
N GLU A 462 -8.17 20.84 18.73
CA GLU A 462 -8.15 21.75 19.86
C GLU A 462 -7.87 23.17 19.38
N ASP A 463 -8.44 24.16 20.08
CA ASP A 463 -8.12 25.58 19.86
C ASP A 463 -6.78 25.91 20.55
N LEU A 464 -5.75 25.20 20.11
CA LEU A 464 -4.38 25.28 20.58
C LEU A 464 -3.57 25.87 19.42
N ASP A 465 -2.99 27.05 19.62
CA ASP A 465 -2.05 27.64 18.67
C ASP A 465 -0.59 27.25 19.01
N LEU A 466 0.36 27.56 18.14
CA LEU A 466 1.77 27.21 18.36
C LEU A 466 2.39 27.89 19.59
N LEU A 467 1.98 29.11 19.93
CA LEU A 467 2.48 29.78 21.13
C LEU A 467 1.96 29.08 22.39
N GLN A 468 0.70 28.62 22.36
CA GLN A 468 0.12 27.84 23.44
C GLN A 468 0.82 26.48 23.57
N VAL A 469 1.20 25.81 22.48
CA VAL A 469 2.05 24.59 22.54
C VAL A 469 3.34 24.87 23.31
N VAL A 470 4.01 25.99 23.02
CA VAL A 470 5.23 26.39 23.72
C VAL A 470 4.96 26.68 25.20
N VAL A 471 3.88 27.39 25.53
CA VAL A 471 3.51 27.71 26.91
C VAL A 471 3.13 26.47 27.71
N GLU A 472 2.36 25.55 27.14
CA GLU A 472 1.97 24.29 27.79
C GLU A 472 3.18 23.42 28.10
N ALA A 473 4.17 23.39 27.19
CA ALA A 473 5.41 22.66 27.36
C ALA A 473 6.27 23.16 28.55
N LEU A 474 6.03 24.38 29.06
CA LEU A 474 6.71 24.90 30.26
C LEU A 474 6.26 24.17 31.54
N SER A 475 5.08 23.56 31.53
CA SER A 475 4.59 22.75 32.65
C SER A 475 5.02 21.28 32.48
N PRO A 476 5.38 20.55 33.56
CA PRO A 476 5.72 19.13 33.45
C PRO A 476 4.59 18.26 32.86
N GLU A 477 3.33 18.59 33.19
CA GLU A 477 2.15 17.88 32.71
C GLU A 477 1.85 18.17 31.24
N GLY A 478 1.89 19.44 30.82
CA GLY A 478 1.72 19.84 29.43
C GLY A 478 2.85 19.31 28.54
N CYS A 479 4.10 19.33 29.02
CA CYS A 479 5.25 18.73 28.33
C CYS A 479 5.05 17.23 28.09
N GLU A 480 4.63 16.47 29.09
CA GLU A 480 4.36 15.04 28.95
C GLU A 480 3.15 14.78 28.03
N THR A 481 2.14 15.63 28.07
CA THR A 481 0.97 15.56 27.18
C THR A 481 1.40 15.78 25.73
N LEU A 482 2.15 16.83 25.43
CA LEU A 482 2.64 17.15 24.08
C LEU A 482 3.65 16.10 23.57
N ARG A 483 4.47 15.54 24.45
CA ARG A 483 5.37 14.42 24.12
C ARG A 483 4.59 13.22 23.61
N LYS A 484 3.46 12.87 24.25
CA LYS A 484 2.57 11.79 23.79
C LYS A 484 1.87 12.09 22.46
N ARG A 485 1.77 13.37 22.05
CA ARG A 485 1.22 13.78 20.75
C ARG A 485 2.24 13.68 19.61
N CYS A 486 3.54 13.54 19.92
CA CYS A 486 4.57 13.42 18.88
C CYS A 486 4.33 12.14 18.07
N CYS A 487 4.24 12.26 16.75
CA CYS A 487 3.85 11.13 15.90
C CYS A 487 4.97 10.10 15.69
N CYS A 488 6.22 10.46 15.97
CA CYS A 488 7.37 9.55 15.91
C CYS A 488 8.53 10.07 16.77
N LYS A 489 9.53 9.21 16.97
CA LYS A 489 10.72 9.50 17.80
C LYS A 489 11.51 10.72 17.31
N LEU A 490 11.58 10.97 16.00
CA LEU A 490 12.24 12.17 15.48
C LEU A 490 11.52 13.43 15.98
N ILE A 491 10.19 13.50 15.81
CA ILE A 491 9.41 14.65 16.26
C ILE A 491 9.52 14.83 17.76
N GLU A 492 9.50 13.74 18.53
CA GLU A 492 9.70 13.78 19.97
C GLU A 492 11.07 14.37 20.35
N SER A 493 12.14 13.93 19.68
CA SER A 493 13.50 14.41 19.92
C SER A 493 13.66 15.88 19.52
N LEU A 494 13.05 16.27 18.39
CA LEU A 494 13.07 17.65 17.91
C LEU A 494 12.25 18.56 18.82
N PHE A 495 11.10 18.09 19.32
CA PHE A 495 10.29 18.80 20.31
C PHE A 495 11.07 19.05 21.60
N GLU A 496 11.77 18.04 22.12
CA GLU A 496 12.60 18.19 23.32
C GLU A 496 13.69 19.25 23.09
N LYS A 497 14.35 19.24 21.92
CA LYS A 497 15.43 20.19 21.62
C LYS A 497 14.95 21.61 21.37
N VAL A 498 13.95 21.75 20.50
CA VAL A 498 13.48 23.07 20.03
C VAL A 498 12.61 23.75 21.09
N VAL A 499 11.69 23.01 21.70
CA VAL A 499 10.70 23.57 22.63
C VAL A 499 11.17 23.46 24.07
N VAL A 500 11.58 22.27 24.54
CA VAL A 500 11.87 22.08 25.97
C VAL A 500 13.23 22.64 26.37
N GLU A 501 14.29 22.31 25.65
CA GLU A 501 15.65 22.80 25.92
C GLU A 501 15.82 24.25 25.44
N GLY A 502 15.40 24.54 24.20
CA GLY A 502 15.49 25.89 23.62
C GLY A 502 14.82 26.98 24.47
N MET A 503 13.66 26.69 25.07
CA MET A 503 12.97 27.66 25.93
C MET A 503 13.62 27.82 27.31
N LYS A 504 14.18 26.75 27.89
CA LYS A 504 14.86 26.84 29.19
C LYS A 504 16.07 27.77 29.11
N GLU A 505 16.82 27.71 28.01
CA GLU A 505 17.95 28.61 27.77
C GLU A 505 17.49 30.09 27.76
N GLU A 506 16.42 30.42 27.04
CA GLU A 506 15.89 31.80 26.95
C GLU A 506 15.31 32.32 28.27
N VAL A 507 14.57 31.48 29.00
CA VAL A 507 14.01 31.87 30.32
C VAL A 507 15.13 32.06 31.34
N ASP A 508 16.15 31.19 31.37
CA ASP A 508 17.29 31.33 32.27
C ASP A 508 18.14 32.57 31.95
N ILE A 509 18.28 32.96 30.66
CA ILE A 509 18.91 34.21 30.26
C ILE A 509 18.10 35.39 30.78
N SER A 510 16.79 35.40 30.52
CA SER A 510 15.89 36.48 30.96
C SER A 510 15.91 36.66 32.49
N VAL A 511 15.94 35.57 33.27
CA VAL A 511 16.00 35.63 34.74
C VAL A 511 17.36 36.12 35.25
N ARG A 512 18.47 35.88 34.53
CA ARG A 512 19.81 36.36 34.91
C ARG A 512 20.04 37.84 34.57
N GLU A 513 19.31 38.38 33.60
CA GLU A 513 19.38 39.79 33.20
C GLU A 513 18.53 40.72 34.10
N TRP A 514 17.63 40.15 34.91
CA TRP A 514 16.84 40.83 35.94
C TRP A 514 17.52 40.77 37.30
#